data_AF-A0A9E8LSP3-F1
#
_entry.id   AF-A0A9E8LSP3-F1
#
_cell.length_a   1.000
_cell.length_b   1.000
_cell.length_c   1.000
_cell.angle_alpha   90.00
_cell.angle_beta   90.00
_cell.angle_gamma   90.00
#
_symmetry.space_group_name_H-M   'P 1'
#
loop_
_entity.id
_entity.type
_entity.pdbx_description
1 polymer ?
#
loop_
_entity_poly.entity_id
_entity_poly.type
_entity_poly.pdbx_seq_one_letter_code
_entity_poly.pdbx_strand_id
1 'polypeptide(L)'
;MNGKWLALFIVSYIVAISLNFFPSMKFPDVSVNGFHFLATSIFLIGLSIYILKGIKSVRDIHRLRLFSLVGVLSGFIIYVFHIVERFGAGSFSGDIIAFFQYPFYFIFTTPMFGGNFLFQVDYGMYALFTSFIYLIFFLWVRTKMEY
;
A
#
# COMPACT_ATOMS: atom_id res chain seq x y z
N MET A 1 -6.18 21.32 -2.79
CA MET A 1 -6.81 20.16 -2.12
C MET A 1 -8.21 20.51 -1.63
N ASN A 2 -9.20 19.65 -1.85
CA ASN A 2 -10.48 19.71 -1.12
C ASN A 2 -10.32 19.07 0.27
N GLY A 3 -10.40 19.87 1.33
CA GLY A 3 -10.15 19.41 2.71
C GLY A 3 -11.04 18.25 3.14
N LYS A 4 -12.33 18.24 2.76
CA LYS A 4 -13.27 17.16 3.07
C LYS A 4 -12.80 15.81 2.51
N TRP A 5 -12.46 15.78 1.21
CA TRP A 5 -12.07 14.54 0.55
C TRP A 5 -10.68 14.08 0.98
N LEU A 6 -9.79 15.02 1.27
CA LEU A 6 -8.49 14.71 1.86
C LEU A 6 -8.65 14.08 3.25
N ALA A 7 -9.51 14.66 4.10
CA ALA A 7 -9.79 14.12 5.42
C ALA A 7 -10.37 12.71 5.34
N LEU A 8 -11.32 12.47 4.42
CA LEU A 8 -11.86 11.12 4.18
C LEU A 8 -10.75 10.11 3.82
N PHE A 9 -9.85 10.49 2.91
CA PHE A 9 -8.71 9.65 2.52
C PHE A 9 -7.74 9.38 3.68
N ILE A 10 -7.41 10.40 4.46
CA ILE A 10 -6.50 10.26 5.61
C ILE A 10 -7.14 9.36 6.68
N VAL A 11 -8.41 9.57 7.00
CA VAL A 11 -9.13 8.75 7.99
C VAL A 11 -9.24 7.30 7.51
N SER A 12 -9.61 7.06 6.25
CA SER A 12 -9.68 5.70 5.73
C SER A 12 -8.32 5.00 5.73
N TYR A 13 -7.23 5.73 5.44
CA TYR A 13 -5.87 5.24 5.54
C TYR A 13 -5.50 4.87 6.98
N ILE A 14 -5.77 5.74 7.96
CA ILE A 14 -5.49 5.50 9.38
C ILE A 14 -6.28 4.30 9.92
N VAL A 15 -7.55 4.16 9.51
CA VAL A 15 -8.36 3.00 9.88
C VAL A 15 -7.75 1.71 9.30
N ALA A 16 -7.42 1.72 8.01
CA ALA A 16 -6.88 0.55 7.33
C ALA A 16 -5.51 0.13 7.89
N ILE A 17 -4.60 1.07 8.13
CA ILE A 17 -3.30 0.74 8.74
C ILE A 17 -3.51 0.19 10.16
N SER A 18 -4.37 0.80 10.99
CA SER A 18 -4.59 0.36 12.38
C SER A 18 -5.14 -1.06 12.47
N LEU A 19 -6.11 -1.38 11.61
CA LEU A 19 -6.75 -2.69 11.61
C LEU A 19 -5.87 -3.76 10.97
N ASN A 20 -5.07 -3.40 9.97
CA ASN A 20 -4.23 -4.36 9.25
C ASN A 20 -2.80 -4.47 9.80
N PHE A 21 -2.40 -3.64 10.77
CA PHE A 21 -1.05 -3.62 11.31
C PHE A 21 -0.60 -4.95 11.93
N PHE A 22 -1.37 -5.47 12.89
CA PHE A 22 -1.01 -6.75 13.53
C PHE A 22 -1.09 -7.94 12.57
N PRO A 23 -2.15 -8.08 11.75
CA PRO A 23 -2.21 -9.15 10.76
C PRO A 23 -1.09 -9.08 9.71
N SER A 24 -0.60 -7.89 9.32
CA SER A 24 0.47 -7.76 8.33
C SER A 24 1.84 -8.17 8.87
N MET A 25 2.05 -8.11 10.19
CA MET A 25 3.30 -8.53 10.83
C MET A 25 3.41 -10.05 11.03
N LYS A 26 2.29 -10.76 11.01
CA LYS A 26 2.23 -12.19 11.28
C LYS A 26 1.83 -12.89 9.99
N PHE A 27 2.76 -13.58 9.34
CA PHE A 27 2.43 -14.45 8.21
C PHE A 27 3.11 -15.81 8.36
N PRO A 28 2.45 -16.94 7.99
CA PRO A 28 1.03 -17.06 7.62
C PRO A 28 0.14 -16.94 8.85
N ASP A 29 -0.88 -16.07 8.81
CA ASP A 29 -1.78 -15.89 9.95
C ASP A 29 -3.24 -16.03 9.52
N VAL A 30 -3.96 -16.90 10.22
CA VAL A 30 -5.39 -17.20 10.05
C VAL A 30 -6.25 -16.01 10.50
N SER A 31 -5.62 -14.94 11.02
CA SER A 31 -6.26 -13.74 11.54
C SER A 31 -6.83 -12.81 10.47
N VAL A 32 -6.34 -12.85 9.22
CA VAL A 32 -6.89 -12.03 8.13
C VAL A 32 -8.26 -12.58 7.73
N ASN A 33 -9.29 -11.76 7.87
CA ASN A 33 -10.69 -12.11 7.64
C ASN A 33 -11.43 -10.98 6.90
N GLY A 34 -12.73 -11.15 6.68
CA GLY A 34 -13.57 -10.18 5.96
C GLY A 34 -13.57 -8.77 6.54
N PHE A 35 -13.32 -8.59 7.84
CA PHE A 35 -13.23 -7.26 8.48
C PHE A 35 -11.97 -6.50 8.04
N HIS A 36 -10.83 -7.18 7.94
CA HIS A 36 -9.60 -6.62 7.40
C HIS A 36 -9.75 -6.26 5.92
N PHE A 37 -10.42 -7.13 5.16
CA PHE A 37 -10.76 -6.86 3.75
C PHE A 37 -11.64 -5.62 3.60
N LEU A 38 -12.63 -5.44 4.48
CA LEU A 38 -13.47 -4.24 4.51
C LEU A 38 -12.64 -2.98 4.79
N ALA A 39 -11.70 -3.03 5.73
CA ALA A 39 -10.81 -1.91 6.04
C ALA A 39 -9.96 -1.49 4.81
N THR A 40 -9.35 -2.46 4.13
CA THR A 40 -8.64 -2.24 2.85
C THR A 40 -9.57 -1.61 1.81
N SER A 41 -10.80 -2.12 1.69
CA SER A 41 -11.78 -1.64 0.71
C SER A 41 -12.17 -0.18 0.98
N ILE A 42 -12.40 0.19 2.24
CA ILE A 42 -12.69 1.57 2.66
C ILE A 42 -11.51 2.49 2.31
N PHE A 43 -10.27 2.05 2.52
CA PHE A 43 -9.09 2.80 2.11
C PHE A 43 -9.04 3.03 0.58
N LEU A 44 -9.19 1.97 -0.22
CA LEU A 44 -9.16 2.06 -1.68
C LEU A 44 -10.29 2.95 -2.23
N ILE A 45 -11.49 2.86 -1.66
CA ILE A 45 -12.62 3.73 -2.00
C ILE A 45 -12.30 5.18 -1.63
N GLY A 46 -11.74 5.43 -0.44
CA GLY A 46 -11.35 6.77 0.00
C GLY A 46 -10.31 7.41 -0.92
N LEU A 47 -9.26 6.66 -1.30
CA LEU A 47 -8.26 7.09 -2.28
C LEU A 47 -8.90 7.40 -3.64
N SER A 48 -9.79 6.52 -4.12
CA SER A 48 -10.49 6.70 -5.40
C SER A 48 -11.38 7.95 -5.41
N ILE A 49 -12.14 8.18 -4.34
CA ILE A 49 -12.96 9.39 -4.18
C ILE A 49 -12.07 10.63 -4.16
N TYR A 50 -10.92 10.57 -3.48
CA TYR A 50 -9.99 11.69 -3.43
C TYR A 50 -9.38 12.01 -4.80
N ILE A 51 -9.03 11.00 -5.60
CA ILE A 51 -8.57 11.19 -6.98
C ILE A 51 -9.68 11.82 -7.84
N LEU A 52 -10.93 11.36 -7.70
CA LEU A 52 -12.06 11.85 -8.49
C LEU A 52 -12.50 13.28 -8.13
N LYS A 53 -12.55 13.61 -6.84
CA LYS A 53 -13.23 14.83 -6.34
C LYS A 53 -12.33 15.76 -5.53
N GLY A 54 -11.16 15.30 -5.12
CA GLY A 54 -10.27 15.99 -4.18
C GLY A 54 -9.22 16.90 -4.83
N ILE A 55 -8.87 16.62 -6.09
CA ILE A 55 -7.89 17.37 -6.89
C ILE A 55 -8.48 18.74 -7.23
N LYS A 56 -7.80 19.82 -6.83
CA LYS A 56 -8.16 21.22 -7.17
C LYS A 56 -7.06 21.96 -7.91
N SER A 57 -5.87 21.38 -8.00
CA SER A 57 -4.70 22.05 -8.56
C SER A 57 -3.71 21.03 -9.11
N VAL A 58 -2.86 21.48 -10.04
CA VAL A 58 -1.73 20.72 -10.58
C VAL A 58 -0.79 20.23 -9.47
N ARG A 59 -0.65 21.00 -8.37
CA ARG A 59 0.13 20.58 -7.19
C ARG A 59 -0.44 19.32 -6.52
N ASP A 60 -1.77 19.19 -6.47
CA ASP A 60 -2.44 18.03 -5.88
C ASP A 60 -2.18 16.76 -6.72
N ILE A 61 -2.17 16.92 -8.05
CA ILE A 61 -1.83 15.86 -9.01
C ILE A 61 -0.39 15.38 -8.78
N HIS A 62 0.58 16.29 -8.70
CA HIS A 62 1.98 15.94 -8.45
C HIS A 62 2.16 15.19 -7.12
N ARG A 63 1.50 15.65 -6.05
CA ARG A 63 1.53 14.97 -4.73
C ARG A 63 0.97 13.55 -4.80
N LEU A 64 -0.17 13.36 -5.48
CA LEU A 64 -0.77 12.04 -5.64
C LEU A 64 0.06 11.12 -6.55
N ARG A 65 0.64 11.65 -7.62
CA ARG A 65 1.57 10.88 -8.47
C ARG A 65 2.78 10.44 -7.68
N LEU A 66 3.37 11.33 -6.87
CA LEU A 66 4.49 10.97 -6.01
C LEU A 66 4.09 9.90 -4.99
N PHE A 67 2.96 10.08 -4.29
CA PHE A 67 2.43 9.08 -3.36
C PHE A 67 2.27 7.70 -4.01
N SER A 68 1.60 7.64 -5.17
CA SER A 68 1.40 6.37 -5.89
C SER A 68 2.72 5.80 -6.42
N LEU A 69 3.64 6.62 -6.91
CA LEU A 69 4.95 6.16 -7.37
C LEU A 69 5.77 5.55 -6.24
N VAL A 70 5.80 6.19 -5.07
CA VAL A 70 6.48 5.64 -3.89
C VAL A 70 5.81 4.32 -3.48
N GLY A 71 4.47 4.22 -3.58
CA GLY A 71 3.74 2.97 -3.38
C GLY A 71 4.17 1.86 -4.35
N VAL A 72 4.28 2.16 -5.65
CA VAL A 72 4.78 1.19 -6.65
C VAL A 72 6.17 0.69 -6.27
N LEU A 73 7.10 1.62 -6.04
CA LEU A 73 8.49 1.29 -5.73
C LEU A 73 8.60 0.51 -4.42
N SER A 74 7.84 0.89 -3.39
CA SER A 74 7.83 0.17 -2.10
C SER A 74 7.48 -1.30 -2.27
N GLY A 75 6.35 -1.61 -2.92
CA GLY A 75 5.90 -2.99 -3.07
C GLY A 75 6.88 -3.83 -3.89
N PHE A 76 7.47 -3.24 -4.94
CA PHE A 76 8.47 -3.90 -5.75
C PHE A 76 9.77 -4.17 -4.98
N ILE A 77 10.28 -3.19 -4.23
CA ILE A 77 11.49 -3.33 -3.40
C ILE A 77 11.30 -4.42 -2.35
N ILE A 78 10.16 -4.42 -1.64
CA ILE A 78 9.83 -5.44 -0.63
C ILE A 78 9.80 -6.83 -1.25
N TYR A 79 9.20 -6.98 -2.44
CA TYR A 79 9.18 -8.27 -3.13
C TYR A 79 10.59 -8.75 -3.51
N VAL A 80 11.44 -7.85 -4.04
CA VAL A 80 12.83 -8.18 -4.37
C VAL A 80 13.60 -8.60 -3.12
N PHE A 81 13.43 -7.88 -2.02
CA PHE A 81 14.04 -8.25 -0.74
C PHE A 81 13.53 -9.58 -0.21
N HIS A 82 12.24 -9.87 -0.33
CA HIS A 82 11.69 -11.17 0.04
C HIS A 82 12.30 -12.32 -0.78
N ILE A 83 12.53 -12.13 -2.09
CA ILE A 83 13.26 -13.11 -2.92
C ILE A 83 14.69 -13.29 -2.40
N VAL A 84 15.41 -12.19 -2.16
CA VAL A 84 16.80 -12.23 -1.65
C VAL A 84 16.84 -12.95 -0.30
N GLU A 85 15.89 -12.73 0.60
CA GLU A 85 15.77 -13.42 1.89
C GLU A 85 15.49 -14.92 1.73
N ARG A 86 14.63 -15.31 0.78
CA ARG A 86 14.30 -16.73 0.53
C ARG A 86 15.44 -17.54 -0.09
N PHE A 87 16.20 -16.94 -1.00
CA PHE A 87 17.24 -17.64 -1.77
C PHE A 87 18.67 -17.33 -1.29
N GLY A 88 18.86 -16.24 -0.55
CA GLY A 88 20.12 -15.85 0.07
C GLY A 88 20.27 -16.50 1.44
N ALA A 89 20.73 -17.74 1.47
CA ALA A 89 20.96 -18.49 2.69
C ALA A 89 22.02 -17.82 3.60
N GLY A 90 21.57 -17.23 4.71
CA GLY A 90 22.36 -17.04 5.94
C GLY A 90 23.23 -15.79 6.06
N SER A 91 23.25 -15.26 7.30
CA SER A 91 24.18 -14.26 7.89
C SER A 91 23.95 -12.77 7.57
N PHE A 92 23.74 -11.99 8.65
CA PHE A 92 23.92 -10.54 8.89
C PHE A 92 23.27 -9.51 7.94
N SER A 93 23.01 -9.84 6.69
CA SER A 93 22.40 -8.97 5.67
C SER A 93 20.88 -8.88 5.78
N GLY A 94 20.21 -9.94 6.27
CA GLY A 94 18.76 -9.97 6.46
C GLY A 94 18.24 -8.89 7.41
N ASP A 95 18.94 -8.61 8.51
CA ASP A 95 18.50 -7.61 9.51
C ASP A 95 18.59 -6.17 8.98
N ILE A 96 19.58 -5.89 8.13
CA ILE A 96 19.72 -4.57 7.48
C ILE A 96 18.65 -4.40 6.39
N ILE A 97 18.40 -5.44 5.59
CA ILE A 97 17.36 -5.45 4.57
C ILE A 97 15.98 -5.26 5.21
N ALA A 98 15.73 -5.97 6.31
CA ALA A 98 14.56 -5.81 7.16
C ALA A 98 14.37 -4.37 7.64
N PHE A 99 15.43 -3.72 8.16
CA PHE A 99 15.37 -2.34 8.63
C PHE A 99 14.90 -1.36 7.54
N PHE A 100 15.36 -1.52 6.30
CA PHE A 100 14.96 -0.64 5.21
C PHE A 100 13.58 -0.95 4.66
N GLN A 101 13.15 -2.21 4.60
CA GLN A 101 11.88 -2.59 3.98
C GLN A 101 10.66 -2.28 4.86
N TYR A 102 10.78 -2.41 6.18
CA TYR A 102 9.64 -2.32 7.10
C TYR A 102 8.93 -0.96 7.09
N PRO A 103 9.60 0.19 7.08
CA PRO A 103 8.92 1.48 6.99
C PRO A 103 8.03 1.58 5.73
N PHE A 104 8.55 1.14 4.59
CA PHE A 104 7.79 1.14 3.34
C PHE A 104 6.65 0.13 3.36
N TYR A 105 6.88 -1.05 3.94
CA TYR A 105 5.86 -2.08 4.10
C TYR A 105 4.69 -1.59 4.98
N PHE A 106 4.97 -0.94 6.10
CA PHE A 106 3.92 -0.41 6.97
C PHE A 106 3.16 0.75 6.34
N ILE A 107 3.84 1.61 5.57
CA ILE A 107 3.18 2.78 4.96
C ILE A 107 2.34 2.40 3.75
N PHE A 108 2.78 1.47 2.90
CA PHE A 108 2.15 1.24 1.60
C PHE A 108 1.50 -0.15 1.46
N THR A 109 2.09 -1.20 2.04
CA THR A 109 1.53 -2.56 1.91
C THR A 109 0.51 -2.87 3.00
N THR A 110 0.80 -2.49 4.25
CA THR A 110 -0.06 -2.80 5.41
C THR A 110 -1.49 -2.25 5.29
N PRO A 111 -1.75 -1.00 4.87
CA PRO A 111 -3.12 -0.50 4.70
C PRO A 111 -3.94 -1.33 3.69
N MET A 112 -3.26 -2.01 2.75
CA MET A 112 -3.90 -2.88 1.78
C MET A 112 -3.97 -4.34 2.24
N PHE A 113 -3.31 -4.74 3.33
CA PHE A 113 -3.07 -6.16 3.67
C PHE A 113 -4.32 -7.01 3.85
N GLY A 114 -5.46 -6.42 4.23
CA GLY A 114 -6.74 -7.13 4.29
C GLY A 114 -7.19 -7.78 2.97
N GLY A 115 -6.71 -7.30 1.82
CA GLY A 115 -6.94 -7.94 0.52
C GLY A 115 -6.29 -9.32 0.40
N ASN A 116 -5.31 -9.64 1.25
CA ASN A 116 -4.67 -10.94 1.28
C ASN A 116 -5.62 -12.07 1.75
N PHE A 117 -6.78 -11.71 2.34
CA PHE A 117 -7.89 -12.63 2.58
C PHE A 117 -8.27 -13.44 1.32
N LEU A 118 -8.18 -12.81 0.13
CA LEU A 118 -8.58 -13.41 -1.14
C LEU A 118 -7.50 -14.31 -1.77
N PHE A 119 -6.22 -14.02 -1.50
CA PHE A 119 -5.10 -14.63 -2.22
C PHE A 119 -4.29 -15.61 -1.35
N GLN A 120 -4.25 -15.37 -0.04
CA GLN A 120 -3.53 -16.18 0.94
C GLN A 120 -2.04 -16.38 0.58
N VAL A 121 -1.39 -15.33 0.08
CA VAL A 121 0.03 -15.35 -0.30
C VAL A 121 0.91 -14.73 0.77
N ASP A 122 2.21 -14.99 0.74
CA ASP A 122 3.17 -14.36 1.66
C ASP A 122 3.27 -12.84 1.47
N TYR A 123 3.85 -12.15 2.45
CA TYR A 123 3.93 -10.69 2.45
C TYR A 123 4.72 -10.13 1.27
N GLY A 124 5.72 -10.85 0.76
CA GLY A 124 6.51 -10.43 -0.39
C GLY A 124 5.67 -10.43 -1.67
N MET A 125 4.99 -11.55 -1.93
CA MET A 125 4.04 -11.66 -3.05
C MET A 125 2.89 -10.66 -2.92
N TYR A 126 2.37 -10.47 -1.71
CA TYR A 126 1.32 -9.49 -1.49
C TYR A 126 1.80 -8.05 -1.71
N ALA A 127 3.02 -7.72 -1.30
CA ALA A 127 3.64 -6.42 -1.58
C ALA A 127 3.74 -6.15 -3.08
N LEU A 128 4.06 -7.17 -3.89
CA LEU A 128 4.01 -7.05 -5.35
C LEU A 128 2.60 -6.73 -5.87
N PHE A 129 1.55 -7.36 -5.34
CA PHE A 129 0.17 -7.02 -5.71
C PHE A 129 -0.17 -5.57 -5.35
N THR A 130 0.25 -5.09 -4.17
CA THR A 130 0.06 -3.69 -3.79
C THR A 130 0.79 -2.74 -4.73
N SER A 131 1.97 -3.11 -5.25
CA SER A 131 2.70 -2.34 -6.26
C SER A 131 1.85 -2.14 -7.53
N PHE A 132 1.22 -3.21 -8.03
CA PHE A 132 0.34 -3.11 -9.21
C PHE A 132 -0.90 -2.24 -8.93
N ILE A 133 -1.49 -2.33 -7.74
CA ILE A 133 -2.61 -1.46 -7.35
C ILE A 133 -2.17 0.02 -7.36
N TYR A 134 -1.03 0.34 -6.77
CA TYR A 134 -0.49 1.70 -6.82
C TYR A 134 -0.13 2.15 -8.24
N LEU A 135 0.30 1.24 -9.12
CA LEU A 135 0.57 1.55 -10.52
C LEU A 135 -0.72 1.96 -11.25
N ILE A 136 -1.83 1.26 -11.00
CA ILE A 136 -3.15 1.64 -11.52
C ILE A 136 -3.51 3.06 -11.07
N PHE A 137 -3.35 3.37 -9.79
CA PHE A 137 -3.61 4.73 -9.29
C PHE A 137 -2.66 5.78 -9.89
N PHE A 138 -1.38 5.45 -10.06
CA PHE A 138 -0.41 6.34 -10.68
C PHE A 138 -0.81 6.70 -12.12
N LEU A 139 -1.19 5.70 -12.92
CA LEU A 139 -1.66 5.89 -14.30
C LEU A 139 -2.98 6.67 -14.33
N TRP A 140 -3.90 6.39 -13.42
CA TRP A 140 -5.16 7.12 -13.33
C TRP A 140 -4.96 8.60 -12.99
N VAL A 141 -4.07 8.92 -12.05
CA VAL A 141 -3.76 10.32 -11.72
C VAL A 141 -3.06 11.02 -12.90
N ARG A 142 -2.27 10.30 -13.71
CA ARG A 142 -1.63 10.86 -14.91
C ARG A 142 -2.66 11.40 -15.90
N THR A 143 -3.80 10.72 -16.12
CA THR A 143 -4.83 11.19 -17.06
C THR A 143 -5.50 12.49 -16.63
N LYS A 144 -5.33 12.90 -15.36
CA LYS A 144 -5.79 14.21 -14.85
C LYS A 144 -4.87 15.38 -15.20
N MET A 145 -3.67 15.13 -15.75
CA MET A 145 -2.76 16.20 -16.22
C MET A 145 -3.12 16.72 -17.62
N GLU A 146 -3.90 15.94 -18.36
CA GLU A 146 -4.20 16.19 -19.78
C GLU A 146 -5.44 17.09 -19.97
N TYR A 147 -6.03 17.57 -18.87
CA TYR A 147 -7.15 18.51 -18.80
C TYR A 147 -6.82 19.68 -17.85
#